data_AF-A0A955JGV1-F1
#
_entry.id   AF-A0A955JGV1-F1
#
_cell.length_a   1.000
_cell.length_b   1.000
_cell.length_c   1.000
_cell.angle_alpha   90.00
_cell.angle_beta   90.00
_cell.angle_gamma   90.00
#
_symmetry.space_group_name_H-M   'P 1'
#
loop_
_entity.id
_entity.type
_entity.pdbx_description
1 polymer ?
#
loop_
_entity_poly.entity_id
_entity_poly.type
_entity_poly.pdbx_seq_one_letter_code
_entity_poly.pdbx_strand_id
1 'polypeptide(L)'
;PSTGILQYNTDNLYTQTKNELAYFRAHELGIVYQTNYWVKSLNVLDNVALPLYFLGFTRTEAHQKAQIALNRVRMGEYSKKYPILLSGGEQQRVAMARALVDDSPVIIADEPTGNLDSKNGDTIIDLLVELQQDFGKTIILVTHNMEYLPIAHHLLQIQDGHVTEIAKKDISTTVKSLVGDVEKRILKLTSSDRRK
;
A
#
# COMPACT_ATOMS: atom_id res chain seq x y z
N PRO A 1 -16.24 -11.45 -4.21
CA PRO A 1 -16.81 -11.33 -5.58
C PRO A 1 -17.91 -12.37 -5.83
N SER A 2 -18.96 -12.00 -6.56
CA SER A 2 -20.08 -12.87 -6.92
C SER A 2 -19.82 -13.72 -8.17
N THR A 3 -18.99 -13.24 -9.10
CA THR A 3 -18.57 -13.96 -10.32
C THR A 3 -17.12 -13.59 -10.67
N GLY A 4 -16.54 -14.29 -11.65
CA GLY A 4 -15.18 -14.05 -12.15
C GLY A 4 -14.14 -15.04 -11.64
N ILE A 5 -12.89 -14.82 -12.04
CA ILE A 5 -11.75 -15.67 -11.70
C ILE A 5 -10.63 -14.75 -11.18
N LEU A 6 -9.99 -15.14 -10.09
CA LEU A 6 -8.75 -14.52 -9.63
C LEU A 6 -7.62 -15.53 -9.79
N GLN A 7 -6.67 -15.19 -10.66
CA GLN A 7 -5.50 -16.04 -10.92
C GLN A 7 -4.24 -15.37 -10.40
N TYR A 8 -3.38 -16.17 -9.78
CA TYR A 8 -2.00 -15.82 -9.47
C TYR A 8 -1.09 -16.85 -10.13
N ASN A 9 -0.22 -16.42 -11.03
CA ASN A 9 0.48 -17.31 -11.96
C ASN A 9 -0.50 -18.22 -12.71
N THR A 10 -0.44 -19.53 -12.48
CA THR A 10 -1.35 -20.52 -13.10
C THR A 10 -2.52 -20.90 -12.19
N ASP A 11 -2.52 -20.48 -10.93
CA ASP A 11 -3.44 -20.99 -9.91
C ASP A 11 -4.68 -20.11 -9.79
N ASN A 12 -5.86 -20.74 -9.84
CA ASN A 12 -7.12 -20.08 -9.52
C ASN A 12 -7.30 -20.03 -8.00
N LEU A 13 -7.20 -18.83 -7.43
CA LEU A 13 -7.28 -18.64 -5.99
C LEU A 13 -8.69 -18.91 -5.44
N TYR A 14 -9.75 -18.73 -6.22
CA TYR A 14 -11.12 -18.97 -5.74
C TYR A 14 -11.46 -20.45 -5.58
N THR A 15 -10.67 -21.35 -6.16
CA THR A 15 -10.83 -22.80 -5.96
C THR A 15 -10.04 -23.33 -4.77
N GLN A 16 -9.18 -22.51 -4.16
CA GLN A 16 -8.35 -22.91 -3.02
C GLN A 16 -9.13 -22.93 -1.70
N THR A 17 -8.68 -23.78 -0.79
CA THR A 17 -9.16 -23.86 0.59
C THR A 17 -8.73 -22.62 1.40
N LYS A 18 -9.36 -22.42 2.56
CA LYS A 18 -9.03 -21.30 3.46
C LYS A 18 -7.56 -21.32 3.93
N ASN A 19 -6.99 -22.51 4.12
CA ASN A 19 -5.61 -22.67 4.59
C ASN A 19 -4.61 -22.35 3.47
N GLU A 20 -4.87 -22.83 2.24
CA GLU A 20 -4.07 -22.49 1.06
C GLU A 20 -4.10 -20.98 0.79
N LEU A 21 -5.27 -20.35 0.89
CA LEU A 21 -5.39 -18.90 0.77
C LEU A 21 -4.66 -18.13 1.88
N ALA A 22 -4.61 -18.67 3.10
CA ALA A 22 -3.85 -18.08 4.20
C ALA A 22 -2.34 -18.21 3.95
N TYR A 23 -1.90 -19.36 3.47
CA TYR A 23 -0.52 -19.59 3.06
C TYR A 23 -0.11 -18.62 1.94
N PHE A 24 -0.93 -18.51 0.89
CA PHE A 24 -0.76 -17.56 -0.19
C PHE A 24 -0.61 -16.13 0.32
N ARG A 25 -1.54 -15.64 1.17
CA ARG A 25 -1.45 -14.28 1.73
C ARG A 25 -0.18 -14.05 2.55
N ALA A 26 0.32 -15.06 3.25
CA ALA A 26 1.49 -14.92 4.11
C ALA A 26 2.82 -14.93 3.34
N HIS A 27 2.87 -15.54 2.15
CA HIS A 27 4.11 -15.67 1.36
C HIS A 27 4.17 -14.76 0.14
N GLU A 28 3.01 -14.47 -0.46
CA GLU A 28 2.94 -13.80 -1.76
C GLU A 28 2.57 -12.32 -1.65
N LEU A 29 1.93 -11.91 -0.54
CA LEU A 29 1.29 -10.60 -0.41
C LEU A 29 1.76 -9.79 0.81
N GLY A 30 2.45 -8.69 0.54
CA GLY A 30 2.63 -7.60 1.49
C GLY A 30 1.48 -6.60 1.38
N ILE A 31 0.78 -6.27 2.47
CA ILE A 31 -0.33 -5.30 2.44
C ILE A 31 -0.06 -4.11 3.35
N VAL A 32 -0.14 -2.91 2.77
CA VAL A 32 -0.12 -1.63 3.45
C VAL A 32 -1.53 -1.05 3.39
N TYR A 33 -2.17 -0.92 4.55
CA TYR A 33 -3.53 -0.42 4.66
C TYR A 33 -3.55 1.11 4.80
N GLN A 34 -4.65 1.74 4.37
CA GLN A 34 -4.91 3.16 4.59
C GLN A 34 -5.00 3.48 6.09
N THR A 35 -5.64 2.58 6.86
CA THR A 35 -5.70 2.65 8.32
C THR A 35 -4.87 1.54 8.93
N ASN A 36 -3.95 1.91 9.83
CA ASN A 36 -3.06 0.95 10.46
C ASN A 36 -3.75 0.15 11.56
N TYR A 37 -3.84 -1.17 11.37
CA TYR A 37 -4.32 -2.11 12.39
C TYR A 37 -3.16 -2.64 13.23
N TRP A 38 -2.91 -2.01 14.37
CA TRP A 38 -1.88 -2.42 15.33
C TRP A 38 -2.44 -3.36 16.40
N VAL A 39 -1.64 -4.35 16.80
CA VAL A 39 -1.87 -5.06 18.05
C VAL A 39 -1.34 -4.16 19.17
N LYS A 40 -2.25 -3.46 19.84
CA LYS A 40 -1.92 -2.35 20.77
C LYS A 40 -1.01 -2.75 21.94
N SER A 41 -1.06 -4.01 22.35
CA SER A 41 -0.23 -4.56 23.43
C SER A 41 1.20 -4.88 23.00
N LEU A 42 1.51 -4.80 21.71
CA LEU A 42 2.82 -5.11 21.14
C LEU A 42 3.58 -3.82 20.80
N ASN A 43 4.91 -3.85 20.95
CA ASN A 43 5.77 -2.80 20.44
C ASN A 43 5.88 -2.86 18.90
N VAL A 44 6.59 -1.90 18.32
CA VAL A 44 6.81 -1.78 16.88
C VAL A 44 7.49 -3.03 16.31
N LEU A 45 8.56 -3.53 16.96
CA LEU A 45 9.29 -4.72 16.51
C LEU A 45 8.38 -5.95 16.45
N ASP A 46 7.61 -6.18 17.51
CA ASP A 46 6.69 -7.32 17.63
C ASP A 46 5.54 -7.21 16.60
N ASN A 47 5.03 -6.00 16.34
CA ASN A 47 4.01 -5.78 15.29
C ASN A 47 4.56 -6.07 13.88
N VAL A 48 5.80 -5.68 13.60
CA VAL A 48 6.46 -5.94 12.31
C VAL A 48 6.82 -7.42 12.16
N ALA A 49 7.20 -8.09 13.24
CA ALA A 49 7.53 -9.53 13.23
C ALA A 49 6.30 -10.44 13.08
N LEU A 50 5.09 -9.94 13.35
CA LEU A 50 3.86 -10.74 13.43
C LEU A 50 3.61 -11.64 12.20
N PRO A 51 3.76 -11.17 10.95
CA PRO A 51 3.57 -12.03 9.76
C PRO A 51 4.49 -13.26 9.76
N LEU A 52 5.74 -13.10 10.22
CA LEU A 52 6.74 -14.17 10.20
C LEU A 52 6.39 -15.33 11.13
N TYR A 53 5.63 -15.10 12.20
CA TYR A 53 5.18 -16.20 13.05
C TYR A 53 4.21 -17.14 12.33
N PHE A 54 3.39 -16.61 11.41
CA PHE A 54 2.52 -17.44 10.58
C PHE A 54 3.28 -18.24 9.52
N LEU A 55 4.52 -17.82 9.23
CA LEU A 55 5.48 -18.51 8.37
C LEU A 55 6.36 -19.52 9.14
N GLY A 56 6.16 -19.65 10.45
CA GLY A 56 6.88 -20.62 11.29
C GLY A 56 8.26 -20.17 11.77
N PHE A 57 8.64 -18.90 11.58
CA PHE A 57 9.91 -18.38 12.10
C PHE A 57 9.95 -18.39 13.63
N THR A 58 11.12 -18.69 14.20
CA THR A 58 11.34 -18.52 15.62
C THR A 58 11.34 -17.03 15.99
N ARG A 59 11.13 -16.73 17.28
CA ARG A 59 11.18 -15.35 17.79
C ARG A 59 12.48 -14.64 17.43
N THR A 60 13.61 -15.31 17.56
CA THR A 60 14.92 -14.73 17.28
C THR A 60 15.05 -14.35 15.80
N GLU A 61 14.69 -15.26 14.89
CA GLU A 61 14.75 -15.01 13.44
C GLU A 61 13.75 -13.93 13.03
N ALA A 62 12.53 -13.98 13.58
CA ALA A 62 11.49 -13.02 13.28
C ALA A 62 11.88 -11.60 13.71
N HIS A 63 12.46 -11.44 14.90
CA HIS A 63 12.94 -10.15 15.39
C HIS A 63 14.12 -9.63 14.56
N GLN A 64 15.04 -10.49 14.13
CA GLN A 64 16.16 -10.08 13.27
C GLN A 64 15.65 -9.54 11.92
N LYS A 65 14.75 -10.27 11.26
CA LYS A 65 14.12 -9.83 10.00
C LYS A 65 13.30 -8.55 10.19
N ALA A 66 12.51 -8.46 11.25
CA ALA A 66 11.73 -7.27 11.57
C ALA A 66 12.62 -6.04 11.80
N GLN A 67 13.77 -6.20 12.48
CA GLN A 67 14.70 -5.11 12.68
C GLN A 67 15.34 -4.65 11.36
N ILE A 68 15.67 -5.57 10.44
CA ILE A 68 16.17 -5.24 9.11
C ILE A 68 15.12 -4.45 8.32
N ALA A 69 13.87 -4.90 8.33
CA ALA A 69 12.75 -4.20 7.67
C ALA A 69 12.54 -2.80 8.26
N LEU A 70 12.58 -2.66 9.58
CA LEU A 70 12.49 -1.36 10.26
C LEU A 70 13.64 -0.43 9.89
N ASN A 71 14.86 -0.94 9.75
CA ASN A 71 16.01 -0.14 9.34
C ASN A 71 15.86 0.37 7.92
N ARG A 72 15.33 -0.44 6.99
CA ARG A 72 15.09 -0.05 5.59
C ARG A 72 14.14 1.16 5.49
N VAL A 73 13.13 1.22 6.36
CA VAL A 73 12.18 2.34 6.43
C VAL A 73 12.62 3.45 7.39
N ARG A 74 13.88 3.43 7.88
CA ARG A 74 14.44 4.41 8.83
C ARG A 74 13.66 4.51 10.16
N MET A 75 13.07 3.40 10.62
CA MET A 75 12.34 3.28 11.88
C MET A 75 13.03 2.34 12.88
N GLY A 76 14.29 2.00 12.66
CA GLY A 76 15.06 1.04 13.47
C GLY A 76 15.11 1.39 14.97
N GLU A 77 15.32 2.66 15.29
CA GLU A 77 15.42 3.17 16.66
C GLU A 77 14.08 3.13 17.43
N TYR A 78 12.97 2.99 16.69
CA TYR A 78 11.62 2.99 17.24
C TYR A 78 11.12 1.58 17.57
N SER A 79 11.93 0.55 17.33
CA SER A 79 11.60 -0.87 17.54
C SER A 79 10.95 -1.17 18.89
N LYS A 80 11.40 -0.52 19.96
CA LYS A 80 10.89 -0.71 21.33
C LYS A 80 9.71 0.18 21.70
N LYS A 81 9.34 1.17 20.87
CA LYS A 81 8.17 2.04 21.13
C LYS A 81 6.88 1.29 20.82
N TYR A 82 5.78 1.78 21.38
CA TYR A 82 4.44 1.33 21.00
C TYR A 82 3.94 2.15 19.81
N PRO A 83 3.22 1.54 18.83
CA PRO A 83 2.74 2.26 17.65
C PRO A 83 1.90 3.50 17.95
N ILE A 84 1.16 3.51 19.06
CA ILE A 84 0.34 4.66 19.50
C ILE A 84 1.16 5.90 19.87
N LEU A 85 2.46 5.72 20.14
CA LEU A 85 3.38 6.82 20.48
C LEU A 85 4.07 7.43 19.25
N LEU A 86 3.74 6.94 18.05
CA LEU A 86 4.31 7.39 16.79
C LEU A 86 3.37 8.38 16.10
N SER A 87 3.94 9.35 15.39
CA SER A 87 3.20 10.20 14.45
C SER A 87 2.59 9.38 13.30
N GLY A 88 1.60 9.93 12.59
CA GLY A 88 0.96 9.24 11.46
C GLY A 88 1.95 8.76 10.39
N GLY A 89 2.92 9.61 10.01
CA GLY A 89 3.99 9.26 9.07
C GLY A 89 4.94 8.17 9.56
N GLU A 90 5.29 8.20 10.84
CA GLU A 90 6.10 7.15 11.46
C GLU A 90 5.33 5.82 11.50
N GLN A 91 4.04 5.84 11.86
CA GLN A 91 3.20 4.64 11.83
C GLN A 91 3.13 4.07 10.42
N GLN A 92 2.98 4.91 9.41
CA GLN A 92 2.91 4.47 8.03
C GLN A 92 4.22 3.82 7.56
N ARG A 93 5.37 4.39 7.91
CA ARG A 93 6.67 3.75 7.64
C ARG A 93 6.82 2.41 8.35
N VAL A 94 6.34 2.29 9.59
CA VAL A 94 6.31 0.99 10.30
C VAL A 94 5.37 0.01 9.59
N ALA A 95 4.26 0.48 9.02
CA ALA A 95 3.34 -0.37 8.26
C ALA A 95 3.99 -0.88 6.96
N MET A 96 4.77 -0.03 6.28
CA MET A 96 5.63 -0.44 5.18
C MET A 96 6.60 -1.53 5.64
N ALA A 97 7.33 -1.35 6.74
CA ALA A 97 8.24 -2.40 7.24
C ALA A 97 7.53 -3.73 7.47
N ARG A 98 6.31 -3.70 8.04
CA ARG A 98 5.50 -4.92 8.26
C ARG A 98 5.10 -5.60 6.95
N ALA A 99 4.74 -4.83 5.92
CA ALA A 99 4.39 -5.37 4.60
C ALA A 99 5.59 -5.94 3.83
N LEU A 100 6.81 -5.57 4.22
CA LEU A 100 8.05 -5.96 3.54
C LEU A 100 8.83 -7.04 4.28
N VAL A 101 8.39 -7.42 5.48
CA VAL A 101 9.17 -8.22 6.42
C VAL A 101 9.41 -9.66 5.93
N ASP A 102 8.46 -10.20 5.17
CA ASP A 102 8.45 -11.54 4.60
C ASP A 102 9.02 -11.61 3.18
N ASP A 103 9.49 -10.47 2.65
CA ASP A 103 10.01 -10.35 1.28
C ASP A 103 8.99 -10.74 0.18
N SER A 104 7.69 -10.55 0.44
CA SER A 104 6.62 -10.84 -0.50
C SER A 104 6.85 -10.26 -1.90
N PRO A 105 6.59 -11.00 -2.99
CA PRO A 105 6.77 -10.55 -4.37
C PRO A 105 5.77 -9.48 -4.80
N VAL A 106 4.56 -9.47 -4.23
CA VAL A 106 3.51 -8.49 -4.54
C VAL A 106 3.22 -7.64 -3.30
N ILE A 107 3.21 -6.33 -3.48
CA ILE A 107 2.86 -5.36 -2.45
C ILE A 107 1.61 -4.60 -2.89
N ILE A 108 0.58 -4.65 -2.06
CA ILE A 108 -0.65 -3.88 -2.23
C ILE A 108 -0.60 -2.72 -1.24
N ALA A 109 -0.58 -1.50 -1.77
CA ALA A 109 -0.57 -0.28 -0.99
C ALA A 109 -1.89 0.47 -1.19
N ASP A 110 -2.78 0.38 -0.21
CA ASP A 110 -4.10 1.00 -0.22
C ASP A 110 -4.04 2.40 0.41
N GLU A 111 -4.05 3.43 -0.41
CA GLU A 111 -3.88 4.84 -0.03
C GLU A 111 -2.77 5.09 1.01
N PRO A 112 -1.52 4.65 0.74
CA PRO A 112 -0.47 4.64 1.73
C PRO A 112 0.01 6.05 2.14
N THR A 113 -0.44 7.10 1.46
CA THR A 113 -0.05 8.50 1.71
C THR A 113 -1.22 9.38 2.18
N GLY A 114 -2.45 8.85 2.28
CA GLY A 114 -3.66 9.68 2.45
C GLY A 114 -3.69 10.55 3.71
N ASN A 115 -2.98 10.15 4.76
CA ASN A 115 -2.90 10.87 6.05
C ASN A 115 -1.55 11.57 6.27
N LEU A 116 -0.72 11.70 5.23
CA LEU A 116 0.65 12.22 5.34
C LEU A 116 0.76 13.61 4.71
N ASP A 117 1.65 14.44 5.26
CA ASP A 117 2.15 15.61 4.53
C ASP A 117 2.94 15.17 3.28
N SER A 118 3.11 16.10 2.34
CA SER A 118 3.76 15.82 1.06
C SER A 118 5.15 15.21 1.21
N LYS A 119 5.99 15.73 2.11
CA LYS A 119 7.35 15.23 2.32
C LYS A 119 7.37 13.78 2.81
N ASN A 120 6.50 13.46 3.76
CA ASN A 120 6.36 12.09 4.24
C ASN A 120 5.72 11.18 3.18
N GLY A 121 4.75 11.69 2.40
CA GLY A 121 4.15 11.00 1.26
C GLY A 121 5.20 10.61 0.22
N ASP A 122 6.04 11.56 -0.19
CA ASP A 122 7.11 11.35 -1.17
C ASP A 122 8.10 10.28 -0.67
N THR A 123 8.43 10.29 0.62
CA THR A 123 9.30 9.26 1.21
C THR A 123 8.71 7.85 1.09
N ILE A 124 7.39 7.70 1.24
CA ILE A 124 6.69 6.41 1.08
C ILE A 124 6.70 5.97 -0.38
N ILE A 125 6.46 6.91 -1.30
CA ILE A 125 6.45 6.65 -2.73
C ILE A 125 7.84 6.28 -3.24
N ASP A 126 8.88 6.99 -2.82
CA ASP A 126 10.28 6.69 -3.16
C ASP A 126 10.66 5.27 -2.73
N LEU A 127 10.22 4.84 -1.53
CA LEU A 127 10.45 3.48 -1.06
C LEU A 127 9.73 2.44 -1.94
N LEU A 128 8.49 2.69 -2.37
CA LEU A 128 7.77 1.79 -3.27
C LEU A 128 8.47 1.68 -4.64
N VAL A 129 8.99 2.80 -5.15
CA VAL A 129 9.76 2.83 -6.40
C VAL A 129 11.08 2.06 -6.24
N GLU A 130 11.82 2.26 -5.15
CA GLU A 130 13.03 1.50 -4.82
C GLU A 130 12.77 -0.01 -4.79
N LEU A 131 11.70 -0.44 -4.13
CA LEU A 131 11.31 -1.86 -4.06
C LEU A 131 10.98 -2.45 -5.43
N GLN A 132 10.36 -1.66 -6.30
CA GLN A 132 10.06 -2.09 -7.65
C GLN A 132 11.33 -2.18 -8.52
N GLN A 133 12.21 -1.18 -8.44
CA GLN A 133 13.40 -1.08 -9.31
C GLN A 133 14.53 -2.01 -8.87
N ASP A 134 14.84 -2.03 -7.57
CA ASP A 134 16.02 -2.71 -7.05
C ASP A 134 15.74 -4.15 -6.65
N PHE A 135 14.49 -4.45 -6.26
CA PHE A 135 14.09 -5.77 -5.75
C PHE A 135 13.06 -6.49 -6.63
N GLY A 136 12.66 -5.88 -7.75
CA GLY A 136 11.76 -6.49 -8.73
C GLY A 136 10.35 -6.80 -8.19
N LYS A 137 9.91 -6.08 -7.14
CA LYS A 137 8.59 -6.29 -6.54
C LYS A 137 7.48 -5.76 -7.45
N THR A 138 6.35 -6.46 -7.47
CA THR A 138 5.13 -5.96 -8.12
C THR A 138 4.37 -5.08 -7.15
N ILE A 139 4.18 -3.80 -7.49
CA ILE A 139 3.47 -2.84 -6.63
C ILE A 139 2.10 -2.54 -7.23
N ILE A 140 1.04 -2.73 -6.43
CA ILE A 140 -0.31 -2.25 -6.73
C ILE A 140 -0.59 -1.09 -5.77
N LEU A 141 -0.58 0.12 -6.30
CA LEU A 141 -0.87 1.35 -5.55
C LEU A 141 -2.30 1.81 -5.84
N VAL A 142 -3.12 1.88 -4.80
CA VAL A 142 -4.42 2.57 -4.84
C VAL A 142 -4.22 3.96 -4.27
N THR A 143 -4.58 5.00 -5.04
CA THR A 143 -4.40 6.39 -4.60
C THR A 143 -5.38 7.32 -5.30
N HIS A 144 -5.82 8.35 -4.59
CA HIS A 144 -6.48 9.52 -5.15
C HIS A 144 -5.53 10.70 -5.37
N ASN A 145 -4.26 10.59 -4.92
CA ASN A 145 -3.28 11.65 -5.15
C ASN A 145 -2.78 11.60 -6.60
N MET A 146 -3.20 12.61 -7.35
CA MET A 146 -2.87 12.76 -8.77
C MET A 146 -1.38 13.01 -9.03
N GLU A 147 -0.65 13.53 -8.04
CA GLU A 147 0.79 13.83 -8.13
C GLU A 147 1.62 12.55 -8.30
N TYR A 148 1.11 11.40 -7.84
CA TYR A 148 1.78 10.11 -7.91
C TYR A 148 1.35 9.26 -9.11
N LEU A 149 0.42 9.71 -9.95
CA LEU A 149 0.04 8.96 -11.16
C LEU A 149 1.19 8.84 -12.19
N PRO A 150 2.06 9.85 -12.39
CA PRO A 150 3.14 9.78 -13.37
C PRO A 150 4.20 8.71 -13.10
N ILE A 151 4.34 8.23 -11.85
CA ILE A 151 5.32 7.19 -11.51
C ILE A 151 4.87 5.77 -11.91
N ALA A 152 3.59 5.59 -12.23
CA ALA A 152 3.04 4.27 -12.51
C ALA A 152 3.44 3.73 -13.90
N HIS A 153 3.71 2.44 -13.98
CA HIS A 153 3.92 1.75 -15.25
C HIS A 153 2.61 1.51 -16.01
N HIS A 154 1.56 1.19 -15.26
CA HIS A 154 0.18 0.98 -15.71
C HIS A 154 -0.75 1.79 -14.84
N LEU A 155 -1.77 2.40 -15.45
CA LEU A 155 -2.77 3.18 -14.73
C LEU A 155 -4.15 2.61 -15.03
N LEU A 156 -4.83 2.18 -13.96
CA LEU A 156 -6.22 1.72 -14.02
C LEU A 156 -7.10 2.74 -13.31
N GLN A 157 -8.12 3.22 -14.00
CA GLN A 157 -9.16 4.06 -13.40
C GLN A 157 -10.36 3.19 -13.06
N ILE A 158 -10.83 3.29 -11.82
CA ILE A 158 -12.07 2.67 -11.37
C ILE A 158 -13.09 3.77 -11.12
N GLN A 159 -14.23 3.70 -11.80
CA GLN A 159 -15.35 4.62 -11.61
C GLN A 159 -16.67 3.85 -11.70
N ASP A 160 -17.54 4.04 -10.70
CA ASP A 160 -18.89 3.45 -10.67
C ASP A 160 -18.88 1.93 -10.96
N GLY A 161 -17.90 1.21 -10.42
CA GLY A 161 -17.72 -0.24 -10.61
C GLY A 161 -17.12 -0.66 -11.96
N HIS A 162 -16.78 0.29 -12.83
CA HIS A 162 -16.16 0.04 -14.12
C HIS A 162 -14.66 0.34 -14.09
N VAL A 163 -13.86 -0.50 -14.71
CA VAL A 163 -12.40 -0.36 -14.79
C VAL A 163 -12.02 0.03 -16.22
N THR A 164 -11.21 1.07 -16.37
CA THR A 164 -10.64 1.50 -17.65
C THR A 164 -9.13 1.59 -17.53
N GLU A 165 -8.40 0.93 -18.44
CA GLU A 165 -6.95 1.07 -18.52
C GLU A 165 -6.58 2.35 -19.29
N ILE A 166 -5.66 3.12 -18.73
CA ILE A 166 -5.16 4.36 -19.31
C ILE A 166 -3.78 4.11 -19.90
N ALA A 167 -3.66 4.29 -21.22
CA ALA A 167 -2.40 4.07 -21.93
C ALA A 167 -1.32 5.08 -21.49
N LYS A 168 -0.06 4.64 -21.45
CA LYS A 168 1.07 5.42 -20.94
C LYS A 168 1.28 6.78 -21.63
N LYS A 169 1.02 6.87 -22.94
CA LYS A 169 1.07 8.12 -23.72
C LYS A 169 0.01 9.14 -23.27
N ASP A 170 -1.06 8.65 -22.67
CA ASP A 170 -2.21 9.45 -22.22
C ASP A 170 -2.17 9.78 -20.74
N ILE A 171 -1.18 9.33 -19.94
CA ILE A 171 -1.14 9.64 -18.50
C ILE A 171 -1.12 11.16 -18.27
N SER A 172 -0.28 11.91 -18.98
CA SER A 172 -0.27 13.38 -18.88
C SER A 172 -1.60 14.01 -19.32
N THR A 173 -2.19 13.49 -20.40
CA THR A 173 -3.52 13.92 -20.89
C THR A 173 -4.63 13.60 -19.90
N THR A 174 -4.52 12.47 -19.21
CA THR A 174 -5.50 11.97 -18.23
C THR A 174 -5.40 12.76 -16.93
N VAL A 175 -4.18 13.06 -16.45
CA VAL A 175 -4.00 13.99 -15.33
C VAL A 175 -4.64 15.33 -15.66
N LYS A 176 -4.42 15.87 -16.87
CA LYS A 176 -5.09 17.11 -17.32
C LYS A 176 -6.61 16.98 -17.38
N SER A 177 -7.14 15.87 -17.91
CA SER A 177 -8.58 15.62 -17.99
C SER A 177 -9.21 15.54 -16.60
N LEU A 178 -8.61 14.77 -15.70
CA LEU A 178 -9.05 14.61 -14.32
C LEU A 178 -9.04 15.94 -13.56
N VAL A 179 -7.97 16.75 -13.72
CA VAL A 179 -7.93 18.12 -13.17
C VAL A 179 -9.07 18.97 -13.75
N GLY A 180 -9.27 18.93 -15.07
CA GLY A 180 -10.36 19.65 -15.73
C GLY A 180 -11.76 19.21 -15.28
N ASP A 181 -11.96 17.93 -14.99
CA ASP A 181 -13.23 17.41 -14.50
C ASP A 181 -13.48 17.79 -13.04
N VAL A 182 -12.43 17.83 -12.22
CA VAL A 182 -12.48 18.41 -10.86
C VAL A 182 -12.81 19.90 -10.93
N GLU A 183 -12.16 20.67 -11.80
CA GLU A 183 -12.46 22.10 -12.02
C GLU A 183 -13.92 22.32 -12.42
N LYS A 184 -14.42 21.57 -13.42
CA LYS A 184 -15.84 21.64 -13.82
C LYS A 184 -16.78 21.32 -12.66
N ARG A 185 -16.45 20.34 -11.82
CA ARG A 185 -17.25 19.96 -10.65
C ARG A 185 -17.27 21.07 -9.60
N ILE A 186 -16.12 21.69 -9.32
CA ILE A 186 -16.01 22.86 -8.42
C ILE A 186 -16.84 24.04 -8.95
N LEU A 187 -16.72 24.37 -10.24
CA LEU A 187 -17.49 25.44 -10.88
C LEU A 187 -18.99 25.18 -10.81
N LYS A 188 -19.42 23.94 -11.05
CA LYS A 188 -20.84 23.55 -10.92
C LYS A 188 -21.35 23.76 -9.50
N LEU A 189 -20.62 23.32 -8.48
CA LEU A 189 -21.00 23.45 -7.07
C LEU A 189 -21.06 24.91 -6.60
N THR A 190 -20.07 25.71 -6.97
CA THR A 190 -20.00 27.14 -6.64
C THR A 190 -21.06 27.98 -7.36
N SER A 191 -21.51 27.56 -8.55
CA SER A 191 -22.61 28.20 -9.27
C SER A 191 -24.00 27.88 -8.69
N SER A 192 -24.17 26.73 -8.01
CA SER A 192 -25.43 26.33 -7.38
C SER A 192 -25.73 27.00 -6.03
N ASP A 193 -24.72 27.53 -5.34
CA ASP A 193 -24.86 28.16 -4.01
C ASP A 193 -25.24 29.65 -4.02
N ARG A 194 -25.51 30.26 -5.20
CA ARG A 194 -25.97 31.66 -5.32
C ARG A 194 -27.47 31.83 -5.58
N ARG A 195 -28.28 30.80 -5.31
CA ARG A 195 -29.75 30.89 -5.35
C ARG A 195 -30.36 30.52 -4.00
N LYS A 196 -30.14 31.37 -3.00
CA LYS A 196 -31.07 31.59 -1.88
C LYS A 196 -31.10 33.08 -1.56
#